data_AF-A0A522W3N5-F1
#
_entry.id   AF-A0A522W3N5-F1
#
_cell.length_a   1.000
_cell.length_b   1.000
_cell.length_c   1.000
_cell.angle_alpha   90.00
_cell.angle_beta   90.00
_cell.angle_gamma   90.00
#
_symmetry.space_group_name_H-M   'P 1'
#
loop_
_entity.id
_entity.type
_entity.pdbx_description
1 polymer ?
#
loop_
_entity_poly.entity_id
_entity_poly.type
_entity_poly.pdbx_seq_one_letter_code
_entity_poly.pdbx_strand_id
1 'polypeptide(L)'
;MADDTGAAIQSSDKCNKNEWANLWRNLILSVVPLFFGSLLFSGLIELYKDDISSKRLILTDQFRPMREIAVNCHNLHNRLSNEYINLSGSFALSFNELNRVVNRGNSLGPDYAKIADAVLSTRSESEKLVKQLDGDVNACYSKLWRQYEEVAIVTASYEDFLKISSHHIDNMNAILRKSGDEIRQISGDTDLLKVWNGFVELAAAKNRNAEQAQHYIEANPRLFSIATEFNAHMSRREAELLSERDAVSNEAGSLFAKKINELFAEGFFHRLFRLI
;
A
#
# COMPACT_ATOMS: atom_id res chain seq x y z
N MET A 1 -47.47 76.35 -76.18
CA MET A 1 -48.06 75.06 -75.75
C MET A 1 -47.17 74.00 -76.33
N ALA A 2 -46.10 73.63 -75.60
CA ALA A 2 -46.06 72.53 -74.60
C ALA A 2 -46.22 71.18 -75.31
N ASP A 3 -45.44 70.13 -75.10
CA ASP A 3 -44.25 69.78 -74.32
C ASP A 3 -43.77 68.46 -74.98
N ASP A 4 -42.48 68.23 -75.17
CA ASP A 4 -41.64 67.39 -74.30
C ASP A 4 -41.93 65.88 -74.37
N THR A 5 -40.98 65.09 -74.89
CA THR A 5 -40.81 63.65 -74.58
C THR A 5 -39.35 63.28 -74.70
N GLY A 6 -38.67 63.30 -73.55
CA GLY A 6 -37.37 62.71 -73.33
C GLY A 6 -37.43 61.55 -72.34
N ALA A 7 -36.62 60.54 -72.64
CA ALA A 7 -35.97 59.61 -71.72
C ALA A 7 -36.80 58.48 -71.07
N ALA A 8 -36.59 57.25 -71.54
CA ALA A 8 -36.88 56.03 -70.80
C ALA A 8 -35.92 54.89 -71.16
N ILE A 9 -34.63 54.98 -70.82
CA ILE A 9 -33.74 53.79 -70.76
C ILE A 9 -32.67 54.01 -69.69
N GLN A 10 -32.97 53.73 -68.42
CA GLN A 10 -31.98 53.47 -67.36
C GLN A 10 -32.67 52.92 -66.10
N SER A 11 -33.10 51.66 -66.11
CA SER A 11 -33.71 51.04 -64.92
C SER A 11 -33.49 49.52 -64.76
N SER A 12 -32.63 48.87 -65.56
CA SER A 12 -32.53 47.39 -65.53
C SER A 12 -31.42 46.81 -64.65
N ASP A 13 -30.39 47.57 -64.27
CA ASP A 13 -29.19 46.97 -63.63
C ASP A 13 -29.16 47.01 -62.09
N LYS A 14 -30.09 47.72 -61.44
CA LYS A 14 -30.13 47.81 -59.96
C LYS A 14 -30.95 46.71 -59.27
N CYS A 15 -31.70 45.90 -60.03
CA CYS A 15 -32.61 44.91 -59.44
C CYS A 15 -31.91 43.57 -59.06
N ASN A 16 -30.80 43.21 -59.73
CA ASN A 16 -30.17 41.89 -59.58
C ASN A 16 -29.15 41.79 -58.42
N LYS A 17 -28.51 42.90 -58.02
CA LYS A 17 -27.48 42.90 -56.95
C LYS A 17 -28.05 42.68 -55.55
N ASN A 18 -29.27 43.16 -55.29
CA ASN A 18 -29.88 43.09 -53.96
C ASN A 18 -30.48 41.70 -53.66
N GLU A 19 -30.97 40.99 -54.69
CA GLU A 19 -31.45 39.61 -54.54
C GLU A 19 -30.32 38.63 -54.24
N TRP A 20 -29.20 38.71 -54.97
CA TRP A 20 -28.01 37.88 -54.71
C TRP A 20 -27.42 38.12 -53.32
N ALA A 21 -27.36 39.38 -52.88
CA ALA A 21 -26.90 39.71 -51.53
C ALA A 21 -27.82 39.14 -50.44
N ASN A 22 -29.14 39.17 -50.64
CA ASN A 22 -30.10 38.59 -49.70
C ASN A 22 -30.09 37.06 -49.71
N LEU A 23 -29.88 36.43 -50.87
CA LEU A 23 -29.70 34.98 -51.00
C LEU A 23 -28.45 34.50 -50.25
N TRP A 24 -27.30 35.15 -50.46
CA TRP A 24 -26.07 34.85 -49.70
C TRP A 24 -26.23 35.12 -48.22
N ARG A 25 -26.91 36.21 -47.82
CA ARG A 25 -27.17 36.51 -46.42
C ARG A 25 -27.98 35.41 -45.74
N ASN A 26 -29.06 34.94 -46.39
CA ASN A 26 -29.92 33.88 -45.87
C ASN A 26 -29.23 32.51 -45.89
N LEU A 27 -28.42 32.23 -46.90
CA LEU A 27 -27.64 30.99 -47.00
C LEU A 27 -26.54 30.94 -45.94
N ILE A 28 -25.83 32.04 -45.70
CA ILE A 28 -24.87 32.17 -44.59
C ILE A 28 -25.58 32.04 -43.25
N LEU A 29 -26.72 32.73 -43.05
CA LEU A 29 -27.53 32.63 -41.83
C LEU A 29 -28.06 31.21 -41.56
N SER A 30 -28.22 30.38 -42.58
CA SER A 30 -28.73 29.01 -42.44
C SER A 30 -27.61 27.97 -42.33
N VAL A 31 -26.55 28.12 -43.14
CA VAL A 31 -25.44 27.15 -43.25
C VAL A 31 -24.42 27.34 -42.13
N VAL A 32 -24.11 28.58 -41.73
CA VAL A 32 -23.11 28.84 -40.68
C VAL A 32 -23.53 28.25 -39.33
N PRO A 33 -24.76 28.44 -38.83
CA PRO A 33 -25.17 27.82 -37.56
C PRO A 33 -25.22 26.29 -37.63
N LEU A 34 -25.53 25.71 -38.79
CA LEU A 34 -25.52 24.26 -39.01
C LEU A 34 -24.09 23.69 -38.98
N PHE A 35 -23.15 24.37 -39.63
CA PHE A 35 -21.74 23.97 -39.64
C PHE A 35 -21.07 24.17 -38.28
N PHE A 36 -21.27 25.33 -37.65
CA PHE A 36 -20.74 25.59 -36.32
C PHE A 36 -21.43 24.74 -35.25
N GLY A 37 -22.74 24.51 -35.36
CA GLY A 37 -23.48 23.63 -34.47
C GLY A 37 -22.95 22.20 -34.52
N SER A 38 -22.75 21.63 -35.70
CA SER A 38 -22.23 20.27 -35.85
C SER A 38 -20.75 20.13 -35.47
N LEU A 39 -19.88 21.08 -35.85
CA LEU A 39 -18.47 21.06 -35.47
C LEU A 39 -18.26 21.33 -33.98
N LEU A 40 -18.99 22.27 -33.37
CA LEU A 40 -18.97 22.46 -31.93
C LEU A 40 -19.44 21.19 -31.24
N PHE A 41 -20.58 20.62 -31.64
CA PHE A 41 -21.09 19.43 -30.97
C PHE A 41 -20.13 18.24 -31.07
N SER A 42 -19.51 18.02 -32.23
CA SER A 42 -18.50 16.97 -32.39
C SER A 42 -17.25 17.23 -31.55
N GLY A 43 -16.73 18.46 -31.54
CA GLY A 43 -15.58 18.83 -30.73
C GLY A 43 -15.85 18.74 -29.22
N LEU A 44 -17.04 19.16 -28.77
CA LEU A 44 -17.48 19.04 -27.38
C LEU A 44 -17.59 17.56 -26.96
N ILE A 45 -18.12 16.69 -27.84
CA ILE A 45 -18.22 15.24 -27.58
C ILE A 45 -16.83 14.60 -27.48
N GLU A 46 -15.91 14.93 -28.39
CA GLU A 46 -14.54 14.39 -28.39
C GLU A 46 -13.81 14.77 -27.09
N LEU A 47 -13.84 16.06 -26.73
CA LEU A 47 -13.25 16.59 -25.50
C LEU A 47 -13.87 15.98 -24.24
N TYR A 48 -15.20 15.82 -24.21
CA TYR A 48 -15.91 15.18 -23.11
C TYR A 48 -15.52 13.71 -22.96
N LYS A 49 -15.42 12.99 -24.09
CA LYS A 49 -15.03 11.58 -24.13
C LYS A 49 -13.59 11.41 -23.63
N ASP A 50 -12.68 12.28 -24.03
CA ASP A 50 -11.28 12.26 -23.60
C ASP A 50 -11.13 12.58 -22.09
N ASP A 51 -11.88 13.56 -21.57
CA ASP A 51 -11.89 13.92 -20.14
C ASP A 51 -12.44 12.76 -19.27
N ILE A 52 -13.48 12.05 -19.73
CA ILE A 52 -13.99 10.88 -19.01
C ILE A 52 -13.07 9.68 -19.13
N SER A 53 -12.51 9.43 -20.31
CA SER A 53 -11.59 8.32 -20.58
C SER A 53 -10.34 8.43 -19.70
N SER A 54 -9.73 9.61 -19.63
CA SER A 54 -8.55 9.87 -18.80
C SER A 54 -8.82 9.71 -17.31
N LYS A 55 -9.95 10.18 -16.80
CA LYS A 55 -10.31 10.00 -15.38
C LYS A 55 -10.64 8.55 -15.04
N ARG A 56 -11.28 7.82 -15.96
CA ARG A 56 -11.50 6.38 -15.80
C ARG A 56 -10.17 5.63 -15.72
N LEU A 57 -9.19 6.01 -16.54
CA LEU A 57 -7.84 5.47 -16.52
C LEU A 57 -7.18 5.63 -15.15
N ILE A 58 -7.29 6.81 -14.52
CA ILE A 58 -6.76 7.04 -13.16
C ILE A 58 -7.38 6.06 -12.15
N LEU A 59 -8.70 5.83 -12.23
CA LEU A 59 -9.37 4.88 -11.35
C LEU A 59 -8.94 3.43 -11.59
N THR A 60 -8.89 2.99 -12.84
CA THR A 60 -8.66 1.58 -13.19
C THR A 60 -7.19 1.20 -13.12
N ASP A 61 -6.29 2.10 -13.49
CA ASP A 61 -4.88 1.79 -13.73
C ASP A 61 -3.97 2.25 -12.58
N GLN A 62 -4.45 3.18 -11.74
CA GLN A 62 -3.66 3.75 -10.64
C GLN A 62 -4.31 3.47 -9.29
N PHE A 63 -5.52 3.98 -9.05
CA PHE A 63 -6.16 3.91 -7.74
C PHE A 63 -6.56 2.49 -7.32
N ARG A 64 -7.15 1.70 -8.23
CA ARG A 64 -7.55 0.33 -7.90
C ARG A 64 -6.36 -0.59 -7.63
N PRO A 65 -5.31 -0.65 -8.49
CA PRO A 65 -4.12 -1.45 -8.21
C PRO A 65 -3.41 -1.06 -6.92
N MET A 66 -3.33 0.24 -6.61
CA MET A 66 -2.79 0.74 -5.35
C MET A 66 -3.53 0.14 -4.14
N ARG A 67 -4.87 0.11 -4.14
CA ARG A 67 -5.66 -0.50 -3.06
C ARG A 67 -5.46 -2.01 -2.95
N GLU A 68 -5.36 -2.71 -4.08
CA GLU A 68 -5.11 -4.14 -4.10
C GLU A 68 -3.73 -4.48 -3.50
N ILE A 69 -2.71 -3.70 -3.84
CA ILE A 69 -1.38 -3.83 -3.25
C ILE A 69 -1.42 -3.53 -1.75
N ALA A 70 -2.16 -2.50 -1.31
CA ALA A 70 -2.30 -2.16 0.10
C ALA A 70 -2.85 -3.32 0.93
N VAL A 71 -3.94 -3.94 0.46
CA VAL A 71 -4.53 -5.12 1.10
C VAL A 71 -3.55 -6.31 1.12
N ASN A 72 -2.82 -6.53 0.03
CA ASN A 72 -1.82 -7.59 -0.01
C ASN A 72 -0.67 -7.35 0.98
N CYS A 73 -0.17 -6.12 1.08
CA CYS A 73 0.89 -5.78 2.04
C CYS A 73 0.40 -5.94 3.48
N HIS A 74 -0.83 -5.51 3.79
CA HIS A 74 -1.46 -5.74 5.09
C HIS A 74 -1.48 -7.23 5.44
N ASN A 75 -1.94 -8.09 4.52
CA ASN A 75 -2.02 -9.53 4.76
C ASN A 75 -0.64 -10.17 4.98
N LEU A 76 0.37 -9.79 4.18
CA LEU A 76 1.75 -10.26 4.35
C LEU A 76 2.34 -9.84 5.69
N HIS A 77 2.11 -8.59 6.10
CA HIS A 77 2.62 -8.03 7.35
C HIS A 77 1.94 -8.64 8.57
N ASN A 78 0.62 -8.84 8.51
CA ASN A 78 -0.11 -9.58 9.54
C ASN A 78 0.38 -11.02 9.66
N ARG A 79 0.66 -11.69 8.53
CA ARG A 79 1.26 -13.03 8.53
C ARG A 79 2.64 -13.01 9.19
N LEU A 80 3.48 -12.03 8.90
CA LEU A 80 4.79 -11.87 9.54
C LEU A 80 4.66 -11.75 11.07
N SER A 81 3.75 -10.89 11.56
CA SER A 81 3.49 -10.75 12.99
C SER A 81 3.05 -12.07 13.64
N ASN A 82 2.16 -12.82 12.99
CA ASN A 82 1.70 -14.13 13.48
C ASN A 82 2.81 -15.19 13.49
N GLU A 83 3.70 -15.20 12.50
CA GLU A 83 4.82 -16.15 12.51
C GLU A 83 5.81 -15.88 13.64
N TYR A 84 6.01 -14.62 14.04
CA TYR A 84 6.76 -14.31 15.26
C TYR A 84 6.07 -14.86 16.52
N ILE A 85 4.73 -14.84 16.61
CA ILE A 85 4.00 -15.49 17.71
C ILE A 85 4.23 -17.01 17.69
N ASN A 86 4.14 -17.63 16.52
CA ASN A 86 4.40 -19.07 16.36
C ASN A 86 5.82 -19.44 16.82
N LEU A 87 6.82 -18.63 16.46
CA LEU A 87 8.19 -18.81 16.93
C LEU A 87 8.27 -18.71 18.45
N SER A 88 7.70 -17.66 19.05
CA SER A 88 7.67 -17.49 20.50
C SER A 88 7.05 -18.70 21.20
N GLY A 89 5.89 -19.17 20.73
CA GLY A 89 5.22 -20.37 21.24
C GLY A 89 6.07 -21.63 21.10
N SER A 90 6.75 -21.82 19.96
CA SER A 90 7.62 -22.97 19.72
C SER A 90 8.84 -23.00 20.66
N PHE A 91 9.43 -21.84 20.95
CA PHE A 91 10.51 -21.70 21.93
C PHE A 91 10.02 -22.01 23.35
N ALA A 92 8.88 -21.45 23.74
CA ALA A 92 8.27 -21.70 25.04
C ALA A 92 7.94 -23.19 25.25
N LEU A 93 7.37 -23.85 24.23
CA LEU A 93 7.08 -25.28 24.25
C LEU A 93 8.38 -26.10 24.39
N SER A 94 9.39 -25.80 23.57
CA SER A 94 10.69 -26.50 23.61
C SER A 94 11.36 -26.37 24.98
N PHE A 95 11.27 -25.19 25.59
CA PHE A 95 11.80 -24.94 26.92
C PHE A 95 11.07 -25.72 28.01
N ASN A 96 9.73 -25.66 28.02
CA ASN A 96 8.93 -26.37 29.01
C ASN A 96 9.17 -27.87 28.95
N GLU A 97 9.32 -28.43 27.74
CA GLU A 97 9.64 -29.84 27.56
C GLU A 97 11.07 -30.19 27.99
N LEU A 98 12.06 -29.35 27.68
CA LEU A 98 13.43 -29.55 28.17
C LEU A 98 13.47 -29.56 29.70
N ASN A 99 12.83 -28.58 30.34
CA ASN A 99 12.74 -28.48 31.79
C ASN A 99 12.01 -29.68 32.41
N ARG A 100 10.95 -30.18 31.75
CA ARG A 100 10.23 -31.39 32.18
C ARG A 100 11.13 -32.63 32.13
N VAL A 101 11.85 -32.83 31.02
CA VAL A 101 12.73 -33.99 30.81
C VAL A 101 13.86 -34.01 31.83
N VAL A 102 14.46 -32.85 32.09
CA VAL A 102 15.55 -32.72 33.07
C VAL A 102 15.06 -32.97 34.50
N ASN A 103 13.91 -32.42 34.90
CA ASN A 103 13.42 -32.51 36.28
C ASN A 103 12.69 -33.83 36.63
N ARG A 104 12.02 -34.47 35.66
CA ARG A 104 11.15 -35.63 35.94
C ARG A 104 11.71 -36.96 35.45
N GLY A 105 12.85 -36.96 34.79
CA GLY A 105 13.46 -38.17 34.24
C GLY A 105 12.76 -38.70 32.99
N ASN A 106 13.52 -39.46 32.21
CA ASN A 106 13.25 -39.77 30.82
C ASN A 106 12.30 -40.98 30.68
N SER A 107 11.07 -40.77 30.23
CA SER A 107 10.30 -41.81 29.52
C SER A 107 9.80 -41.25 28.20
N LEU A 108 10.73 -40.78 27.37
CA LEU A 108 10.40 -40.39 26.00
C LEU A 108 10.32 -41.67 25.17
N GLY A 109 9.11 -42.20 25.05
CA GLY A 109 8.83 -43.28 24.12
C GLY A 109 9.10 -42.85 22.66
N PRO A 110 9.17 -43.80 21.72
CA PRO A 110 9.44 -43.51 20.30
C PRO A 110 8.49 -42.48 19.68
N ASP A 111 7.22 -42.44 20.11
CA ASP A 111 6.25 -41.48 19.60
C ASP A 111 6.47 -40.06 20.13
N TYR A 112 7.07 -39.92 21.31
CA TYR A 112 7.45 -38.61 21.82
C TYR A 112 8.62 -38.02 21.02
N ALA A 113 9.60 -38.85 20.64
CA ALA A 113 10.71 -38.41 19.80
C ALA A 113 10.22 -37.83 18.46
N LYS A 114 9.19 -38.44 17.86
CA LYS A 114 8.54 -37.91 16.64
C LYS A 114 7.89 -36.55 16.86
N ILE A 115 7.22 -36.36 18.00
CA ILE A 115 6.59 -35.07 18.33
C ILE A 115 7.66 -33.99 18.52
N ALA A 116 8.74 -34.30 19.24
CA ALA A 116 9.85 -33.37 19.43
C ALA A 116 10.52 -32.98 18.09
N ASP A 117 10.74 -33.96 17.21
CA ASP A 117 11.28 -33.73 15.87
C ASP A 117 10.36 -32.86 15.02
N ALA A 118 9.03 -33.12 15.07
CA ALA A 118 8.04 -32.29 14.40
C ALA A 118 8.06 -30.83 14.91
N VAL A 119 8.13 -30.61 16.23
CA VAL A 119 8.23 -29.27 16.82
C VAL A 119 9.48 -28.52 16.34
N LEU A 120 10.63 -29.21 16.31
CA LEU A 120 11.90 -28.62 15.83
C LEU A 120 11.85 -28.32 14.33
N SER A 121 11.26 -29.20 13.53
CA SER A 121 11.06 -28.99 12.09
C SER A 121 10.16 -27.78 11.83
N THR A 122 8.99 -27.70 12.50
CA THR A 122 8.07 -26.57 12.38
C THR A 122 8.75 -25.27 12.79
N ARG A 123 9.54 -25.26 13.86
CA ARG A 123 10.32 -24.08 14.25
C ARG A 123 11.29 -23.65 13.15
N SER A 124 12.07 -24.58 12.58
CA SER A 124 13.02 -24.26 11.51
C SER A 124 12.32 -23.71 10.26
N GLU A 125 11.14 -24.24 9.95
CA GLU A 125 10.30 -23.73 8.86
C GLU A 125 9.77 -22.32 9.15
N SER A 126 9.27 -22.07 10.37
CA SER A 126 8.84 -20.74 10.79
C SER A 126 9.99 -19.72 10.78
N GLU A 127 11.21 -20.10 11.19
CA GLU A 127 12.38 -19.20 11.13
C GLU A 127 12.71 -18.79 9.68
N LYS A 128 12.66 -19.74 8.75
CA LYS A 128 12.83 -19.45 7.31
C LYS A 128 11.70 -18.58 6.78
N LEU A 129 10.47 -18.88 7.17
CA LEU A 129 9.28 -18.15 6.72
C LEU A 129 9.28 -16.72 7.23
N VAL A 130 9.66 -16.46 8.48
CA VAL A 130 9.83 -15.10 9.01
C VAL A 130 10.83 -14.30 8.18
N LYS A 131 11.99 -14.88 7.87
CA LYS A 131 13.01 -14.20 7.06
C LYS A 131 12.50 -13.89 5.65
N GLN A 132 11.76 -14.82 5.04
CA GLN A 132 11.14 -14.60 3.74
C GLN A 132 10.07 -13.49 3.81
N LEU A 133 9.14 -13.60 4.76
CA LEU A 133 8.04 -12.65 4.95
C LEU A 133 8.55 -11.24 5.25
N ASP A 134 9.62 -11.08 6.03
CA ASP A 134 10.26 -9.78 6.27
C ASP A 134 10.72 -9.14 4.95
N GLY A 135 11.38 -9.92 4.09
CA GLY A 135 11.77 -9.48 2.75
C GLY A 135 10.55 -9.11 1.87
N ASP A 136 9.53 -9.97 1.86
CA ASP A 136 8.31 -9.79 1.06
C ASP A 136 7.51 -8.56 1.51
N VAL A 137 7.40 -8.32 2.83
CA VAL A 137 6.75 -7.15 3.43
C VAL A 137 7.47 -5.87 3.01
N ASN A 138 8.80 -5.83 3.14
CA ASN A 138 9.60 -4.67 2.75
C ASN A 138 9.48 -4.38 1.25
N ALA A 139 9.55 -5.40 0.41
CA ALA A 139 9.35 -5.26 -1.03
C ALA A 139 7.93 -4.77 -1.38
N CYS A 140 6.92 -5.31 -0.70
CA CYS A 140 5.52 -4.94 -0.90
C CYS A 140 5.30 -3.47 -0.57
N TYR A 141 5.73 -3.00 0.60
CA TYR A 141 5.54 -1.60 0.99
C TYR A 141 6.37 -0.63 0.15
N SER A 142 7.55 -1.03 -0.33
CA SER A 142 8.31 -0.23 -1.30
C SER A 142 7.53 -0.04 -2.61
N LYS A 143 6.89 -1.12 -3.09
CA LYS A 143 6.01 -1.04 -4.28
C LYS A 143 4.78 -0.18 -4.01
N LEU A 144 4.13 -0.36 -2.85
CA LEU A 144 2.95 0.41 -2.47
C LEU A 144 3.25 1.90 -2.38
N TRP A 145 4.41 2.26 -1.83
CA TRP A 145 4.84 3.65 -1.73
C TRP A 145 4.91 4.33 -3.10
N ARG A 146 5.54 3.68 -4.09
CA ARG A 146 5.60 4.20 -5.47
C ARG A 146 4.20 4.41 -6.06
N GLN A 147 3.28 3.49 -5.78
CA GLN A 147 1.89 3.61 -6.23
C GLN A 147 1.15 4.76 -5.55
N TYR A 148 1.42 5.03 -4.27
CA TYR A 148 0.90 6.24 -3.62
C TYR A 148 1.46 7.51 -4.26
N GLU A 149 2.76 7.56 -4.58
CA GLU A 149 3.36 8.71 -5.27
C GLU A 149 2.74 8.92 -6.65
N GLU A 150 2.59 7.86 -7.45
CA GLU A 150 1.95 7.91 -8.77
C GLU A 150 0.52 8.45 -8.69
N VAL A 151 -0.30 7.89 -7.79
CA VAL A 151 -1.68 8.36 -7.58
C VAL A 151 -1.67 9.82 -7.12
N ALA A 152 -0.83 10.19 -6.15
CA ALA A 152 -0.77 11.54 -5.62
C ALA A 152 -0.36 12.58 -6.67
N ILE A 153 0.52 12.22 -7.61
CA ILE A 153 0.91 13.08 -8.72
C ILE A 153 -0.27 13.28 -9.67
N VAL A 154 -0.92 12.20 -10.12
CA VAL A 154 -2.04 12.31 -11.08
C VAL A 154 -3.28 12.97 -10.48
N THR A 155 -3.43 12.94 -9.16
CA THR A 155 -4.50 13.65 -8.44
C THR A 155 -4.11 15.03 -7.93
N ALA A 156 -2.91 15.52 -8.26
CA ALA A 156 -2.37 16.81 -7.81
C ALA A 156 -2.44 17.00 -6.29
N SER A 157 -2.19 15.93 -5.52
CA SER A 157 -2.26 15.90 -4.06
C SER A 157 -0.97 15.41 -3.41
N TYR A 158 0.16 15.54 -4.11
CA TYR A 158 1.46 15.07 -3.65
C TYR A 158 1.91 15.73 -2.34
N GLU A 159 1.72 17.05 -2.19
CA GLU A 159 2.08 17.74 -0.94
C GLU A 159 1.26 17.27 0.26
N ASP A 160 -0.04 17.01 0.07
CA ASP A 160 -0.92 16.53 1.13
C ASP A 160 -0.56 15.08 1.50
N PHE A 161 -0.25 14.25 0.50
CA PHE A 161 0.25 12.90 0.74
C PHE A 161 1.57 12.92 1.53
N LEU A 162 2.52 13.79 1.17
CA LEU A 162 3.78 13.92 1.90
C LEU A 162 3.56 14.28 3.37
N LYS A 163 2.63 15.20 3.68
CA LYS A 163 2.30 15.56 5.07
C LYS A 163 1.78 14.36 5.87
N ILE A 164 0.81 13.63 5.31
CA ILE A 164 0.27 12.39 5.91
C ILE A 164 1.42 11.41 6.16
N SER A 165 2.21 11.16 5.13
CA SER A 165 3.25 10.14 5.18
C SER A 165 4.40 10.48 6.13
N SER A 166 4.83 11.75 6.19
CA SER A 166 5.90 12.20 7.07
C SER A 166 5.52 12.02 8.53
N HIS A 167 4.27 12.37 8.87
CA HIS A 167 3.75 12.19 10.23
C HIS A 167 3.85 10.73 10.68
N HIS A 168 3.41 9.78 9.84
CA HIS A 168 3.46 8.37 10.17
C HIS A 168 4.87 7.76 10.07
N ILE A 169 5.74 8.26 9.19
CA ILE A 169 7.15 7.83 9.14
C ILE A 169 7.86 8.17 10.45
N ASP A 170 7.59 9.34 11.03
CA ASP A 170 8.17 9.72 12.32
C ASP A 170 7.68 8.79 13.45
N ASN A 171 6.39 8.43 13.46
CA ASN A 171 5.83 7.45 14.41
C ASN A 171 6.46 6.06 14.23
N MET A 172 6.55 5.56 12.99
CA MET A 172 7.20 4.27 12.69
C MET A 172 8.68 4.26 13.12
N ASN A 173 9.41 5.36 12.88
CA ASN A 173 10.79 5.49 13.34
C ASN A 173 10.90 5.51 14.87
N ALA A 174 9.94 6.11 15.57
CA ALA A 174 9.89 6.08 17.02
C ALA A 174 9.66 4.65 17.55
N ILE A 175 8.75 3.89 16.95
CA ILE A 175 8.51 2.47 17.25
C ILE A 175 9.80 1.65 17.06
N LEU A 176 10.48 1.83 15.93
CA LEU A 176 11.72 1.12 15.64
C LEU A 176 12.85 1.45 16.62
N ARG A 177 13.01 2.73 17.00
CA ARG A 177 13.99 3.16 18.01
C ARG A 177 13.70 2.54 19.37
N LYS A 178 12.46 2.67 19.85
CA LYS A 178 12.00 2.09 21.11
C LYS A 178 12.24 0.57 21.14
N SER A 179 11.88 -0.12 20.04
CA SER A 179 12.12 -1.55 19.92
C SER A 179 13.60 -1.91 19.97
N GLY A 180 14.50 -1.07 19.44
CA GLY A 180 15.94 -1.32 19.52
C GLY A 180 16.44 -1.34 20.96
N ASP A 181 15.92 -0.45 21.79
CA ASP A 181 16.27 -0.38 23.23
C ASP A 181 15.64 -1.54 24.02
N GLU A 182 14.39 -1.91 23.72
CA GLU A 182 13.72 -3.05 24.36
C GLU A 182 14.39 -4.40 24.00
N ILE A 183 14.86 -4.58 22.76
CA ILE A 183 15.63 -5.77 22.39
C ILE A 183 16.92 -5.90 23.21
N ARG A 184 17.62 -4.78 23.45
CA ARG A 184 18.82 -4.76 24.32
C ARG A 184 18.48 -5.13 25.76
N GLN A 185 17.32 -4.68 26.27
CA GLN A 185 16.84 -5.05 27.61
C GLN A 185 16.46 -6.54 27.69
N ILE A 186 15.85 -7.10 26.63
CA ILE A 186 15.53 -8.52 26.55
C ILE A 186 16.81 -9.36 26.66
N SER A 187 17.90 -9.01 25.95
CA SER A 187 19.18 -9.70 26.16
C SER A 187 19.80 -9.39 27.54
N GLY A 188 19.61 -8.18 28.06
CA GLY A 188 20.29 -7.70 29.28
C GLY A 188 21.81 -7.83 29.17
N ASP A 189 22.47 -8.11 30.30
CA ASP A 189 23.91 -8.41 30.37
C ASP A 189 24.23 -9.89 30.05
N THR A 190 23.29 -10.63 29.46
CA THR A 190 23.46 -12.05 29.19
C THR A 190 24.46 -12.23 28.04
N ASP A 191 25.58 -12.89 28.30
CA ASP A 191 26.50 -13.33 27.26
C ASP A 191 25.88 -14.49 26.47
N LEU A 192 25.13 -14.14 25.42
CA LEU A 192 24.42 -15.08 24.56
C LEU A 192 25.35 -16.12 23.92
N LEU A 193 26.61 -15.74 23.66
CA LEU A 193 27.61 -16.64 23.09
C LEU A 193 28.06 -17.68 24.10
N LYS A 194 28.37 -17.27 25.32
CA LYS A 194 28.72 -18.19 26.42
C LYS A 194 27.55 -19.12 26.75
N VAL A 195 26.35 -18.56 26.79
CA VAL A 195 25.11 -19.31 27.03
C VAL A 195 24.90 -20.32 25.89
N TRP A 196 24.96 -19.92 24.62
CA TRP A 196 24.81 -20.85 23.49
C TRP A 196 25.88 -21.94 23.47
N ASN A 197 27.16 -21.59 23.69
CA ASN A 197 28.26 -22.56 23.71
C ASN A 197 28.07 -23.59 24.83
N GLY A 198 27.67 -23.15 26.03
CA GLY A 198 27.35 -24.07 27.13
C GLY A 198 26.17 -25.00 26.82
N PHE A 199 25.18 -24.53 26.07
CA PHE A 199 24.05 -25.36 25.65
C PHE A 199 24.49 -26.41 24.63
N VAL A 200 25.33 -26.03 23.66
CA VAL A 200 25.92 -26.96 22.67
C VAL A 200 26.80 -28.01 23.35
N GLU A 201 27.63 -27.61 24.31
CA GLU A 201 28.46 -28.53 25.11
C GLU A 201 27.60 -29.54 25.89
N LEU A 202 26.52 -29.06 26.52
CA LEU A 202 25.56 -29.91 27.21
C LEU A 202 24.87 -30.89 26.24
N ALA A 203 24.45 -30.42 25.07
CA ALA A 203 23.78 -31.23 24.06
C ALA A 203 24.72 -32.27 23.41
N ALA A 204 26.01 -31.94 23.28
CA ALA A 204 27.03 -32.80 22.67
C ALA A 204 27.64 -33.83 23.66
N ALA A 205 27.39 -33.70 24.97
CA ALA A 205 27.95 -34.57 25.99
C ALA A 205 27.49 -36.04 25.80
N LYS A 206 28.45 -36.94 25.51
CA LYS A 206 28.21 -38.38 25.28
C LYS A 206 27.63 -39.10 26.50
N ASN A 207 27.96 -38.67 27.71
CA ASN A 207 27.43 -39.20 28.96
C ASN A 207 26.53 -38.13 29.59
N ARG A 208 25.23 -38.19 29.32
CA ARG A 208 24.25 -37.22 29.83
C ARG A 208 24.11 -37.42 31.34
N ASN A 209 24.73 -36.56 32.13
CA ASN A 209 24.42 -36.46 33.55
C ASN A 209 23.23 -35.51 33.72
N ALA A 210 22.08 -36.05 34.14
CA ALA A 210 20.86 -35.26 34.38
C ALA A 210 21.13 -34.12 35.38
N GLU A 211 22.02 -34.33 36.35
CA GLU A 211 22.42 -33.35 37.36
C GLU A 211 23.21 -32.17 36.73
N GLN A 212 24.07 -32.44 35.74
CA GLN A 212 24.79 -31.38 35.01
C GLN A 212 23.86 -30.57 34.10
N ALA A 213 22.88 -31.24 33.46
CA ALA A 213 21.86 -30.56 32.67
C ALA A 213 20.96 -29.68 33.54
N GLN A 214 20.59 -30.18 34.72
CA GLN A 214 19.80 -29.43 35.68
C GLN A 214 20.56 -28.23 36.23
N HIS A 215 21.79 -28.42 36.69
CA HIS A 215 22.65 -27.33 37.14
C HIS A 215 22.85 -26.27 36.06
N TYR A 216 23.01 -26.67 34.79
CA TYR A 216 23.16 -25.74 33.67
C TYR A 216 21.87 -24.92 33.41
N ILE A 217 20.70 -25.55 33.44
CA ILE A 217 19.41 -24.85 33.26
C ILE A 217 19.15 -23.90 34.43
N GLU A 218 19.41 -24.32 35.67
CA GLU A 218 19.26 -23.50 36.88
C GLU A 218 20.24 -22.33 36.89
N ALA A 219 21.47 -22.52 36.42
CA ALA A 219 22.47 -21.46 36.29
C ALA A 219 22.17 -20.47 35.16
N ASN A 220 21.31 -20.83 34.20
CA ASN A 220 20.97 -20.01 33.04
C ASN A 220 19.45 -19.87 32.87
N PRO A 221 18.73 -19.27 33.85
CA PRO A 221 17.27 -19.23 33.86
C PRO A 221 16.68 -18.45 32.66
N ARG A 222 17.48 -17.58 32.02
CA ARG A 222 17.07 -16.77 30.88
C ARG A 222 17.38 -17.38 29.51
N LEU A 223 18.14 -18.48 29.44
CA LEU A 223 18.65 -19.08 28.19
C LEU A 223 17.56 -19.24 27.12
N PHE A 224 16.34 -19.61 27.51
CA PHE A 224 15.22 -19.82 26.59
C PHE A 224 14.08 -18.80 26.72
N SER A 225 14.04 -18.03 27.82
CA SER A 225 13.09 -16.94 27.96
C SER A 225 13.43 -15.80 27.00
N ILE A 226 14.73 -15.56 26.73
CA ILE A 226 15.19 -14.54 25.78
C ILE A 226 14.61 -14.76 24.39
N ALA A 227 14.67 -15.97 23.84
CA ALA A 227 14.14 -16.24 22.51
C ALA A 227 12.60 -16.11 22.47
N THR A 228 11.92 -16.52 23.53
CA THR A 228 10.47 -16.40 23.67
C THR A 228 10.04 -14.93 23.73
N GLU A 229 10.68 -14.15 24.63
CA GLU A 229 10.46 -12.72 24.84
C GLU A 229 10.80 -11.92 23.58
N PHE A 230 11.92 -12.24 22.92
CA PHE A 230 12.34 -11.61 21.67
C PHE A 230 11.29 -11.78 20.59
N ASN A 231 10.83 -13.01 20.32
CA ASN A 231 9.86 -13.25 19.26
C ASN A 231 8.47 -12.66 19.59
N ALA A 232 8.05 -12.71 20.87
CA ALA A 232 6.82 -12.03 21.31
C ALA A 232 6.93 -10.51 21.14
N HIS A 233 8.10 -9.94 21.41
CA HIS A 233 8.39 -8.52 21.21
C HIS A 233 8.35 -8.14 19.73
N MET A 234 9.00 -8.93 18.87
CA MET A 234 9.00 -8.72 17.42
C MET A 234 7.57 -8.75 16.87
N SER A 235 6.74 -9.71 17.29
CA SER A 235 5.33 -9.75 16.89
C SER A 235 4.57 -8.46 17.25
N ARG A 236 4.71 -7.99 18.50
CA ARG A 236 4.07 -6.73 18.94
C ARG A 236 4.55 -5.54 18.14
N ARG A 237 5.86 -5.45 17.89
CA ARG A 237 6.44 -4.40 17.04
C ARG A 237 5.84 -4.41 15.63
N GLU A 238 5.76 -5.58 14.99
CA GLU A 238 5.14 -5.69 13.65
C GLU A 238 3.66 -5.29 13.69
N ALA A 239 2.92 -5.63 14.75
CA ALA A 239 1.53 -5.22 14.90
C ALA A 239 1.38 -3.69 15.05
N GLU A 240 2.26 -3.04 15.82
CA GLU A 240 2.30 -1.58 15.95
C GLU A 240 2.66 -0.91 14.61
N LEU A 241 3.65 -1.44 13.89
CA LEU A 241 4.02 -0.95 12.55
C LEU A 241 2.89 -1.15 11.54
N LEU A 242 2.18 -2.29 11.60
CA LEU A 242 1.03 -2.54 10.75
C LEU A 242 -0.08 -1.51 10.98
N SER A 243 -0.37 -1.18 12.24
CA SER A 243 -1.35 -0.14 12.59
C SER A 243 -1.01 1.21 11.97
N GLU A 244 0.25 1.66 12.06
CA GLU A 244 0.68 2.92 11.44
C GLU A 244 0.59 2.86 9.91
N ARG A 245 0.94 1.74 9.29
CA ARG A 245 0.83 1.57 7.83
C ARG A 245 -0.61 1.51 7.34
N ASP A 246 -1.51 0.90 8.12
CA ASP A 246 -2.94 0.90 7.84
C ASP A 246 -3.54 2.31 7.97
N ALA A 247 -3.09 3.09 8.96
CA ALA A 247 -3.46 4.50 9.10
C ALA A 247 -3.06 5.30 7.85
N VAL A 248 -1.80 5.19 7.39
CA VAL A 248 -1.36 5.80 6.12
C VAL A 248 -2.25 5.36 4.96
N SER A 249 -2.53 4.07 4.84
CA SER A 249 -3.34 3.54 3.74
C SER A 249 -4.77 4.09 3.75
N ASN A 250 -5.37 4.24 4.94
CA ASN A 250 -6.72 4.78 5.09
C ASN A 250 -6.76 6.28 4.79
N GLU A 251 -5.82 7.05 5.33
CA GLU A 251 -5.75 8.50 5.12
C GLU A 251 -5.40 8.85 3.67
N ALA A 252 -4.37 8.22 3.11
CA ALA A 252 -4.00 8.40 1.71
C ALA A 252 -5.14 7.93 0.78
N GLY A 253 -5.74 6.77 1.06
CA GLY A 253 -6.89 6.27 0.30
C GLY A 253 -8.08 7.22 0.31
N SER A 254 -8.39 7.84 1.45
CA SER A 254 -9.44 8.85 1.59
C SER A 254 -9.10 10.13 0.83
N LEU A 255 -7.86 10.62 0.96
CA LEU A 255 -7.36 11.79 0.22
C LEU A 255 -7.51 11.58 -1.29
N PHE A 256 -7.03 10.46 -1.82
CA PHE A 256 -7.09 10.17 -3.24
C PHE A 256 -8.52 9.96 -3.72
N ALA A 257 -9.36 9.24 -2.97
CA ALA A 257 -10.76 9.08 -3.33
C ALA A 257 -11.49 10.43 -3.42
N LYS A 258 -11.25 11.32 -2.46
CA LYS A 258 -11.78 12.69 -2.47
C LYS A 258 -11.29 13.47 -3.70
N LYS A 259 -9.98 13.46 -3.96
CA LYS A 259 -9.38 14.19 -5.09
C LYS A 259 -9.85 13.66 -6.44
N ILE A 260 -9.97 12.35 -6.58
CA ILE A 260 -10.54 11.73 -7.77
C ILE A 260 -12.01 12.18 -7.93
N ASN A 261 -12.81 12.14 -6.87
CA ASN A 261 -14.20 12.61 -6.92
C ASN A 261 -14.31 14.10 -7.30
N GLU A 262 -13.43 14.95 -6.77
CA GLU A 262 -13.31 16.37 -7.16
C GLU A 262 -13.00 16.50 -8.67
N LEU A 263 -12.03 15.73 -9.19
CA LEU A 263 -11.70 15.71 -10.62
C LEU A 263 -12.90 15.30 -11.50
N PHE A 264 -13.72 14.33 -11.04
CA PHE A 264 -14.94 13.94 -11.74
C PHE A 264 -16.03 15.02 -11.67
N ALA A 265 -16.18 15.69 -10.53
CA ALA A 265 -17.15 16.77 -10.33
C ALA A 265 -16.80 18.05 -11.12
N GLU A 266 -15.51 18.41 -11.21
CA GLU A 266 -15.00 19.53 -12.02
C GLU A 266 -14.90 19.21 -13.53
N GLY A 267 -15.74 18.28 -13.99
CA GLY A 267 -15.73 17.77 -15.37
C GLY A 267 -15.94 18.84 -16.43
N PHE A 268 -15.75 18.42 -17.68
CA PHE A 268 -15.91 19.23 -18.89
C PHE A 268 -16.99 20.32 -18.81
N PHE A 269 -18.22 19.96 -18.41
CA PHE A 269 -19.33 20.91 -18.31
C PHE A 269 -19.11 21.99 -17.25
N HIS A 270 -18.51 21.67 -16.09
CA HIS A 270 -18.22 22.68 -15.07
C HIS A 270 -17.19 23.71 -15.58
N ARG A 271 -16.18 23.26 -16.34
CA ARG A 271 -15.21 24.16 -16.98
C ARG A 271 -15.81 24.96 -18.15
N LEU A 272 -16.67 24.33 -18.96
CA LEU A 272 -17.37 24.98 -20.07
C LEU A 272 -18.31 26.09 -19.57
N PHE A 273 -19.12 25.82 -18.54
CA PHE A 273 -20.08 26.78 -17.99
C PHE A 273 -19.45 27.87 -17.10
N ARG A 274 -18.17 27.75 -16.75
CA ARG A 274 -17.43 28.81 -16.05
C ARG A 274 -16.78 29.81 -17.01
N LEU A 275 -16.61 29.44 -18.28
CA LEU A 275 -16.02 30.26 -19.35
C LEU A 275 -17.06 31.03 -20.17
N ILE A 276 -18.34 30.68 -20.05
CA ILE A 276 -19.49 31.37 -20.64
C ILE A 276 -20.10 32.28 -19.57
#